data_AF-A0A1S6JBH3-F1
#
_entry.id   AF-A0A1S6JBH3-F1
#
_cell.length_a   1.000
_cell.length_b   1.000
_cell.length_c   1.000
_cell.angle_alpha   90.00
_cell.angle_beta   90.00
_cell.angle_gamma   90.00
#
_symmetry.space_group_name_H-M   'P 1'
#
loop_
_entity.id
_entity.type
_entity.pdbx_description
1 polymer ?
#
loop_
_entity_poly.entity_id
_entity_poly.type
_entity_poly.pdbx_seq_one_letter_code
_entity_poly.pdbx_strand_id
1 'polypeptide(L)'
;MVSVSVETAEQTEERLRRVISEADLVVHDGVWCFEESPADQPPALTGDTLAVVRDQESWSRLVPLTREGDGVERFGIFSFHFAGQADNSGFVGWLATHLKAELGTGVFVICGSNRARGGIYDYWGCPVDLLDRAVAVVRALRPD
;
A
#
# COMPACT_ATOMS: atom_id res chain seq x y z
N MET A 1 17.43 9.76 -13.10
CA MET A 1 18.75 9.23 -12.71
C MET A 1 18.54 8.49 -11.41
N VAL A 2 18.72 7.16 -11.38
CA VAL A 2 18.59 6.38 -10.15
C VAL A 2 19.87 6.61 -9.34
N SER A 3 19.75 7.28 -8.20
CA SER A 3 20.84 7.48 -7.25
C SER A 3 20.93 6.24 -6.37
N VAL A 4 22.01 5.48 -6.44
CA VAL A 4 22.25 4.40 -5.47
C VAL A 4 22.98 5.03 -4.29
N SER A 5 22.24 5.36 -3.23
CA SER A 5 22.81 5.81 -1.96
C SER A 5 23.41 4.60 -1.22
N VAL A 6 24.62 4.74 -0.70
CA VAL A 6 25.17 3.81 0.29
C VAL A 6 24.86 4.41 1.66
N GLU A 7 23.69 4.08 2.19
CA GLU A 7 23.23 4.49 3.52
C GLU A 7 23.47 3.36 4.52
N THR A 8 23.74 3.71 5.78
CA THR A 8 23.61 2.73 6.88
C THR A 8 22.13 2.43 7.15
N ALA A 9 21.86 1.40 7.96
CA ALA A 9 20.49 1.06 8.33
C ALA A 9 19.81 2.22 9.09
N GLU A 10 20.55 2.88 9.98
CA GLU A 10 20.06 4.02 10.77
C GLU A 10 19.75 5.24 9.88
N GLN A 11 20.64 5.54 8.93
CA GLN A 11 20.42 6.63 7.96
C GLN A 11 19.19 6.36 7.08
N THR A 12 19.03 5.11 6.64
CA THR A 12 17.87 4.67 5.87
C THR A 12 16.60 4.84 6.69
N GLU A 13 16.60 4.40 7.95
CA GLU A 13 15.44 4.55 8.84
C GLU A 13 15.08 6.01 9.07
N GLU A 14 16.05 6.87 9.40
CA GLU A 14 15.80 8.30 9.60
C GLU A 14 15.25 8.99 8.34
N ARG A 15 15.74 8.63 7.16
CA ARG A 15 15.22 9.16 5.89
C ARG A 15 13.79 8.67 5.65
N LEU A 16 13.53 7.37 5.80
CA LEU A 16 12.21 6.81 5.50
C LEU A 16 11.14 7.25 6.52
N ARG A 17 11.51 7.49 7.78
CA ARG A 17 10.62 8.16 8.76
C ARG A 17 10.23 9.57 8.33
N ARG A 18 11.16 10.35 7.75
CA ARG A 18 10.86 11.66 7.12
C ARG A 18 9.94 11.51 5.90
N VAL A 19 10.13 10.47 5.10
CA VAL A 19 9.21 10.16 3.99
C VAL A 19 7.78 9.91 4.49
N ILE A 20 7.58 9.19 5.60
CA ILE A 20 6.24 9.00 6.21
C ILE A 20 5.65 10.34 6.69
N SER A 21 6.48 11.22 7.27
CA SER A 21 6.01 12.48 7.82
C SER A 21 5.54 13.45 6.73
N GLU A 22 6.25 13.49 5.61
CA GLU A 22 5.96 14.34 4.45
C GLU A 22 4.87 13.76 3.54
N ALA A 23 4.64 12.45 3.58
CA ALA A 23 3.61 11.81 2.78
C ALA A 23 2.20 12.10 3.30
N ASP A 24 1.26 12.20 2.37
CA ASP A 24 -0.16 12.18 2.68
C ASP A 24 -0.60 10.73 2.91
N LEU A 25 -0.81 10.38 4.19
CA LEU A 25 -1.33 9.10 4.63
C LEU A 25 -2.86 9.14 4.67
N VAL A 26 -3.49 8.32 3.84
CA VAL A 26 -4.95 8.17 3.81
C VAL A 26 -5.31 6.75 4.21
N VAL A 27 -6.21 6.60 5.17
CA VAL A 27 -6.86 5.33 5.50
C VAL A 27 -8.16 5.28 4.71
N HIS A 28 -8.39 4.20 3.98
CA HIS A 28 -9.59 4.04 3.16
C HIS A 28 -10.65 3.31 3.96
N ASP A 29 -11.82 3.93 4.08
CA ASP A 29 -12.94 3.37 4.83
C ASP A 29 -13.43 2.05 4.22
N GLY A 30 -14.05 1.23 5.07
CA GLY A 30 -14.67 -0.03 4.66
C GLY A 30 -13.71 -1.21 4.63
N VAL A 31 -14.22 -2.31 4.08
CA VAL A 31 -13.50 -3.57 3.91
C VAL A 31 -13.28 -3.78 2.42
N TRP A 32 -12.11 -4.25 2.04
CA TRP A 32 -11.70 -4.43 0.66
C TRP A 32 -11.42 -5.90 0.37
N CYS A 33 -11.60 -6.31 -0.87
CA CYS A 33 -11.28 -7.65 -1.33
C CYS A 33 -10.76 -7.62 -2.77
N PHE A 34 -10.12 -8.71 -3.17
CA PHE A 34 -9.85 -8.99 -4.58
C PHE A 34 -11.01 -9.77 -5.17
N GLU A 35 -11.53 -9.28 -6.29
CA GLU A 35 -12.43 -10.04 -7.14
C GLU A 35 -11.69 -10.46 -8.41
N GLU A 36 -11.81 -11.74 -8.75
CA GLU A 36 -11.08 -12.33 -9.87
C GLU A 36 -12.00 -12.67 -11.04
N SER A 37 -11.47 -12.51 -12.25
CA SER A 37 -12.11 -12.98 -13.47
C SER A 37 -11.08 -13.66 -14.39
N PRO A 38 -11.50 -14.60 -15.25
CA PRO A 38 -10.59 -15.26 -16.18
C PRO A 38 -9.85 -14.27 -17.10
N ALA A 39 -8.64 -14.60 -17.54
CA ALA A 39 -7.80 -13.72 -18.35
C ALA A 39 -8.45 -13.24 -19.66
N ASP A 40 -9.37 -14.02 -20.23
CA ASP A 40 -10.14 -13.67 -21.44
C ASP A 40 -11.35 -12.77 -21.16
N GLN A 41 -11.63 -12.48 -19.88
CA GLN A 41 -12.76 -11.69 -19.39
C GLN A 41 -12.26 -10.53 -18.53
N PRO A 42 -11.74 -9.45 -19.14
CA PRO A 42 -11.31 -8.27 -18.40
C PRO A 42 -12.46 -7.65 -17.60
N PRO A 43 -12.23 -7.25 -16.34
CA PRO A 43 -13.25 -6.63 -15.52
C PRO A 43 -13.56 -5.21 -16.02
N ALA A 44 -14.78 -4.75 -15.79
CA ALA A 44 -15.13 -3.34 -15.98
C ALA A 44 -14.49 -2.49 -14.88
N LEU A 45 -13.82 -1.40 -15.27
CA LEU A 45 -13.32 -0.40 -14.34
C LEU A 45 -14.47 0.50 -13.89
N THR A 46 -14.63 0.63 -12.58
CA THR A 46 -15.65 1.48 -11.95
C THR A 46 -14.97 2.52 -11.06
N GLY A 47 -15.73 3.54 -10.62
CA GLY A 47 -15.19 4.57 -9.71
C GLY A 47 -14.67 4.02 -8.38
N ASP A 48 -15.16 2.85 -7.97
CA ASP A 48 -14.78 2.19 -6.71
C ASP A 48 -13.58 1.26 -6.86
N THR A 49 -13.06 1.06 -8.08
CA THR A 49 -11.93 0.17 -8.33
C THR A 49 -10.61 0.88 -8.05
N LEU A 50 -9.89 0.47 -7.00
CA LEU A 50 -8.59 1.05 -6.65
C LEU A 50 -7.45 0.56 -7.54
N ALA A 51 -7.49 -0.72 -7.91
CA ALA A 51 -6.45 -1.34 -8.69
C ALA A 51 -7.00 -2.51 -9.51
N VAL A 52 -6.38 -2.76 -10.66
CA VAL A 52 -6.56 -3.97 -11.44
C VAL A 52 -5.20 -4.48 -11.84
N VAL A 53 -4.90 -5.72 -11.48
CA VAL A 53 -3.69 -6.44 -11.84
C VAL A 53 -4.09 -7.65 -12.66
N ARG A 54 -3.23 -8.05 -13.59
CA ARG A 54 -3.44 -9.24 -14.41
C ARG A 54 -2.20 -10.11 -14.38
N ASP A 55 -2.40 -11.41 -14.31
CA ASP A 55 -1.37 -12.39 -14.63
C ASP A 55 -1.73 -13.17 -15.91
N GLN A 56 -1.16 -14.36 -16.07
CA GLN A 56 -1.40 -15.18 -17.27
C GLN A 56 -2.80 -15.81 -17.28
N GLU A 57 -3.42 -15.97 -16.11
CA GLU A 57 -4.62 -16.80 -15.90
C GLU A 57 -5.83 -15.98 -15.48
N SER A 58 -5.62 -14.86 -14.78
CA SER A 58 -6.69 -14.07 -14.19
C SER A 58 -6.43 -12.56 -14.26
N TRP A 59 -7.54 -11.83 -14.19
CA TRP A 59 -7.58 -10.46 -13.69
C TRP A 59 -7.96 -10.50 -12.23
N SER A 60 -7.38 -9.60 -11.44
CA SER A 60 -7.72 -9.37 -10.05
C SER A 60 -7.95 -7.89 -9.84
N ARG A 61 -9.14 -7.50 -9.38
CA ARG A 61 -9.49 -6.11 -9.09
C ARG A 61 -9.67 -5.90 -7.59
N LEU A 62 -9.06 -4.86 -7.06
CA LEU A 62 -9.22 -4.43 -5.67
C LEU A 62 -10.42 -3.49 -5.56
N VAL A 63 -11.45 -3.92 -4.85
CA VAL A 63 -12.74 -3.23 -4.73
C VAL A 63 -13.29 -3.31 -3.30
N PRO A 64 -14.24 -2.44 -2.92
CA PRO A 64 -14.93 -2.56 -1.66
C PRO A 64 -15.73 -3.88 -1.60
N LEU A 65 -15.66 -4.55 -0.46
CA LEU A 65 -16.45 -5.73 -0.18
C LEU A 65 -17.91 -5.32 0.04
N THR A 66 -18.77 -5.62 -0.93
CA THR A 66 -20.21 -5.29 -0.88
C THR A 66 -21.09 -6.44 -0.41
N ARG A 67 -20.59 -7.68 -0.47
CA ARG A 67 -21.30 -8.88 -0.03
C ARG A 67 -20.34 -9.80 0.71
N GLU A 68 -20.72 -10.23 1.90
CA GLU A 68 -20.00 -11.25 2.62
C GLU A 68 -20.21 -12.61 1.93
N GLY A 69 -19.11 -13.31 1.69
CA GLY A 69 -19.09 -14.66 1.15
C GLY A 69 -18.01 -15.46 1.86
N ASP A 70 -18.26 -16.75 2.03
CA ASP A 70 -17.29 -17.64 2.69
C ASP A 70 -15.98 -17.67 1.88
N GLY A 71 -14.86 -17.54 2.58
CA GLY A 71 -13.52 -17.64 2.00
C GLY A 71 -12.99 -16.39 1.29
N VAL A 72 -13.74 -15.28 1.26
CA VAL A 72 -13.22 -14.02 0.72
C VAL A 72 -12.23 -13.39 1.71
N GLU A 73 -11.00 -13.15 1.26
CA GLU A 73 -10.02 -12.43 2.06
C GLU A 73 -10.45 -10.96 2.25
N ARG A 74 -10.36 -10.50 3.49
CA ARG A 74 -10.85 -9.18 3.93
C ARG A 74 -9.67 -8.31 4.29
N PHE A 75 -9.52 -7.21 3.58
CA PHE A 75 -8.41 -6.29 3.74
C PHE A 75 -8.85 -4.92 4.25
N GLY A 76 -8.04 -4.35 5.12
CA GLY A 76 -8.02 -2.91 5.36
C GLY A 76 -7.00 -2.25 4.44
N ILE A 77 -7.29 -1.06 3.95
CA ILE A 77 -6.43 -0.34 3.00
C ILE A 77 -6.00 1.01 3.56
N PHE A 78 -4.71 1.32 3.41
CA PHE A 78 -4.18 2.67 3.58
C PHE A 78 -3.23 2.99 2.42
N SER A 79 -2.92 4.26 2.19
CA SER A 79 -2.10 4.70 1.06
C SER A 79 -1.19 5.84 1.43
N PHE A 80 -0.02 5.92 0.78
CA PHE A 80 0.84 7.10 0.82
C PHE A 80 0.87 7.78 -0.55
N HIS A 81 0.60 9.08 -0.56
CA HIS A 81 1.05 9.94 -1.65
C HIS A 81 2.31 10.67 -1.23
N PHE A 82 3.42 10.36 -1.89
CA PHE A 82 4.72 10.93 -1.56
C PHE A 82 4.84 12.36 -2.11
N ALA A 83 5.53 13.22 -1.37
CA ALA A 83 5.91 14.54 -1.85
C ALA A 83 6.82 14.42 -3.10
N GLY A 84 6.67 15.33 -4.06
CA GLY A 84 7.27 15.19 -5.40
C GLY A 84 8.80 15.21 -5.48
N GLN A 85 9.50 15.43 -4.37
CA GLN A 85 10.97 15.38 -4.27
C GLN A 85 11.44 14.41 -3.17
N ALA A 86 10.53 13.68 -2.52
CA ALA A 86 10.90 12.74 -1.48
C ALA A 86 11.68 11.57 -2.08
N ASP A 87 12.85 11.29 -1.52
CA ASP A 87 13.56 10.05 -1.81
C ASP A 87 12.93 8.91 -1.02
N ASN A 88 11.97 8.23 -1.63
CA ASN A 88 11.27 7.06 -1.08
C ASN A 88 11.94 5.73 -1.47
N SER A 89 13.20 5.75 -1.92
CA SER A 89 13.95 4.55 -2.27
C SER A 89 14.04 3.58 -1.08
N GLY A 90 13.61 2.34 -1.29
CA GLY A 90 13.58 1.30 -0.25
C GLY A 90 12.35 1.32 0.68
N PHE A 91 11.46 2.30 0.53
CA PHE A 91 10.31 2.50 1.43
C PHE A 91 9.43 1.25 1.60
N VAL A 92 9.03 0.64 0.47
CA VAL A 92 8.14 -0.54 0.49
C VAL A 92 8.76 -1.71 1.26
N GLY A 93 10.02 -2.04 0.98
CA GLY A 93 10.70 -3.14 1.65
C GLY A 93 10.90 -2.87 3.15
N TRP A 94 11.30 -1.65 3.50
CA TRP A 94 11.50 -1.23 4.88
C TRP A 94 10.21 -1.27 5.70
N LEU A 95 9.13 -0.64 5.22
CA LEU A 95 7.87 -0.58 5.95
C LEU A 95 7.21 -1.96 6.05
N ALA A 96 7.25 -2.78 4.99
CA ALA A 96 6.74 -4.15 5.05
C ALA A 96 7.50 -5.00 6.10
N THR A 97 8.83 -4.85 6.17
CA THR A 97 9.65 -5.53 7.19
C THR A 97 9.30 -5.05 8.60
N HIS A 98 9.12 -3.75 8.78
CA HIS A 98 8.74 -3.17 10.06
C HIS A 98 7.36 -3.66 10.54
N LEU A 99 6.35 -3.64 9.68
CA LEU A 99 5.01 -4.16 9.98
C LEU A 99 5.02 -5.66 10.28
N LYS A 100 5.84 -6.44 9.58
CA LYS A 100 5.99 -7.88 9.86
C LYS A 100 6.60 -8.12 11.23
N ALA A 101 7.62 -7.35 11.61
CA ALA A 101 8.27 -7.48 12.92
C ALA A 101 7.32 -7.10 14.07
N GLU A 102 6.59 -5.99 13.93
CA GLU A 102 5.70 -5.46 14.98
C GLU A 102 4.38 -6.22 15.12
N LEU A 103 3.78 -6.62 13.99
CA LEU A 103 2.40 -7.15 13.97
C LEU A 103 2.34 -8.62 13.55
N GLY A 104 3.44 -9.21 13.09
CA GLY A 104 3.45 -10.57 12.55
C GLY A 104 2.74 -10.72 11.21
N THR A 105 2.29 -9.63 10.59
CA THR A 105 1.43 -9.65 9.39
C THR A 105 2.21 -9.62 8.09
N GLY A 106 1.64 -10.24 7.05
CA GLY A 106 1.97 -9.91 5.66
C GLY A 106 1.21 -8.65 5.22
N VAL A 107 1.67 -8.05 4.13
CA VAL A 107 1.01 -6.96 3.42
C VAL A 107 1.14 -7.18 1.92
N PHE A 108 0.20 -6.65 1.13
CA PHE A 108 0.42 -6.42 -0.29
C PHE A 108 0.54 -4.93 -0.57
N VAL A 109 1.25 -4.58 -1.64
CA VAL A 109 1.45 -3.18 -2.05
C VAL A 109 1.19 -3.03 -3.54
N ILE A 110 0.41 -2.02 -3.91
CA ILE A 110 0.12 -1.67 -5.31
C ILE A 110 0.60 -0.24 -5.55
N CYS A 111 1.62 -0.10 -6.39
CA CYS A 111 2.16 1.20 -6.75
C CYS A 111 1.44 1.78 -7.96
N GLY A 112 1.15 3.08 -7.92
CA GLY A 112 0.65 3.86 -9.04
C GLY A 112 1.52 5.08 -9.32
N SER A 113 1.13 5.87 -10.33
CA SER A 113 1.79 7.12 -10.68
C SER A 113 0.78 8.20 -11.00
N ASN A 114 0.89 9.32 -10.27
CA ASN A 114 0.18 10.56 -10.52
C ASN A 114 1.18 11.71 -10.63
N ARG A 115 1.65 11.99 -11.85
CA ARG A 115 2.64 13.06 -12.11
C ARG A 115 2.15 14.46 -11.70
N ALA A 116 0.84 14.69 -11.69
CA ALA A 116 0.27 15.95 -11.23
C ALA A 116 0.29 16.09 -9.70
N ARG A 117 0.54 15.00 -8.96
CA ARG A 117 0.55 14.94 -7.49
C ARG A 117 1.84 14.30 -6.96
N GLY A 118 2.99 14.73 -7.46
CA GLY A 118 4.29 14.30 -6.92
C GLY A 118 4.83 12.97 -7.45
N GLY A 119 4.11 12.27 -8.31
CA GLY A 119 4.60 11.06 -8.97
C GLY A 119 4.09 9.79 -8.31
N ILE A 120 4.99 8.96 -7.78
CA ILE A 120 4.63 7.63 -7.28
C ILE A 120 3.73 7.76 -6.04
N TYR A 121 2.77 6.86 -5.92
CA TYR A 121 1.98 6.62 -4.70
C TYR A 121 1.82 5.12 -4.54
N ASP A 122 1.44 4.67 -3.35
CA ASP A 122 1.17 3.27 -3.07
C ASP A 122 -0.12 3.06 -2.28
N TYR A 123 -0.78 1.93 -2.56
CA TYR A 123 -1.83 1.37 -1.73
C TYR A 123 -1.27 0.15 -1.00
N TRP A 124 -1.56 0.07 0.29
CA TRP A 124 -1.13 -1.00 1.19
C TRP A 124 -2.36 -1.73 1.70
N GLY A 125 -2.36 -3.06 1.55
CA GLY A 125 -3.37 -3.92 2.14
C GLY A 125 -2.82 -4.82 3.23
N CYS A 126 -3.55 -4.92 4.32
CA CYS A 126 -3.31 -5.85 5.42
C CYS A 126 -4.64 -6.52 5.82
N PRO A 127 -4.63 -7.62 6.60
CA PRO A 127 -5.86 -8.19 7.15
C PRO A 127 -6.69 -7.12 7.86
N VAL A 128 -8.00 -7.09 7.60
CA VAL A 128 -8.88 -6.02 8.10
C VAL A 128 -8.80 -5.83 9.63
N ASP A 129 -8.69 -6.93 10.38
CA ASP A 129 -8.61 -6.90 11.85
C ASP A 129 -7.30 -6.28 12.38
N LEU A 130 -6.31 -6.05 11.51
CA LEU A 130 -5.04 -5.42 11.84
C LEU A 130 -4.91 -3.99 11.32
N LEU A 131 -5.91 -3.45 10.60
CA LEU A 131 -5.83 -2.12 9.99
C LEU A 131 -5.48 -1.03 11.01
N ASP A 132 -6.23 -0.95 12.11
CA ASP A 132 -6.02 0.07 13.14
C ASP A 132 -4.62 -0.02 13.75
N ARG A 133 -4.13 -1.25 13.97
CA ARG A 133 -2.79 -1.49 14.51
C ARG A 133 -1.70 -1.13 13.51
N ALA A 134 -1.87 -1.48 12.23
CA ALA A 134 -0.94 -1.11 11.16
C ALA A 134 -0.84 0.41 11.01
N VAL A 135 -1.98 1.11 11.01
CA VAL A 135 -2.03 2.58 10.96
C VAL A 135 -1.40 3.19 12.21
N ALA A 136 -1.62 2.61 13.40
CA ALA A 136 -0.98 3.08 14.63
C ALA A 136 0.56 2.96 14.58
N VAL A 137 1.09 1.85 14.06
CA VAL A 137 2.54 1.67 13.84
C VAL A 137 3.07 2.72 12.86
N VAL A 138 2.41 2.92 11.72
CA VAL A 138 2.79 3.95 10.74
C VAL A 138 2.79 5.35 11.37
N ARG A 139 1.78 5.67 12.17
CA ARG A 139 1.71 6.97 12.85
C ARG A 139 2.82 7.15 13.89
N ALA A 140 3.20 6.10 14.62
CA ALA A 140 4.29 6.13 15.58
C ALA A 140 5.68 6.27 14.92
N LEU A 141 5.80 5.94 13.63
CA LEU A 141 7.03 6.16 12.85
C LEU A 141 7.21 7.60 12.40
N ARG A 142 6.19 8.46 12.52
CA ARG A 142 6.34 9.88 12.23
C ARG A 142 7.20 10.53 13.32
N PRO A 143 8.27 11.26 12.96
CA PRO A 143 8.99 12.11 13.89
C PRO A 143 8.06 13.20 14.43
N ASP A 144 8.34 13.64 15.66
CA ASP A 144 7.67 14.78 16.31
C ASP A 144 7.85 16.09 15.53
#